data_AF-X1UHD5-F1
#
_entry.id   AF-X1UHD5-F1
#
_cell.length_a   1.000
_cell.length_b   1.000
_cell.length_c   1.000
_cell.angle_alpha   90.00
_cell.angle_beta   90.00
_cell.angle_gamma   90.00
#
_symmetry.space_group_name_H-M   'P 1'
#
loop_
_entity.id
_entity.type
_entity.pdbx_description
1 polymer ?
#
loop_
_entity_poly.entity_id
_entity_poly.type
_entity_poly.pdbx_seq_one_letter_code
_entity_poly.pdbx_strand_id
1 'polypeptide(L)'
;DAQRMTNFTAVWALPAHASITRSDILTAYKGRMIDRNEASQLLADMGEDPFHRGFMLDAVDYKKGLEIIDSKIKGIGNLYTNHIYDANKTIDELGKLNIPADEIELLMEQWYFDIQGETPRLWTASQTLGFVKDELITKERGEVELRSLGYDEEHINI
;
A
#
# COMPACT_ATOMS: atom_id res chain seq x y z
N ASP A 1 -44.15 -1.87 38.96
CA ASP A 1 -42.92 -1.17 38.58
C ASP A 1 -41.79 -2.16 38.29
N ALA A 2 -42.01 -3.07 37.32
CA ALA A 2 -41.17 -4.25 37.06
C ALA A 2 -40.53 -4.24 35.67
N GLN A 3 -40.80 -3.20 34.86
CA GLN A 3 -40.36 -3.10 33.46
C GLN A 3 -38.99 -2.42 33.31
N ARG A 4 -38.49 -1.73 34.34
CA ARG A 4 -37.14 -1.12 34.33
C ARG A 4 -36.04 -2.07 34.82
N MET A 5 -36.39 -3.22 35.42
CA MET A 5 -35.44 -4.28 35.81
C MET A 5 -35.30 -5.39 34.75
N THR A 6 -36.13 -5.40 33.70
CA THR A 6 -36.07 -6.45 32.67
C THR A 6 -35.13 -6.08 31.51
N ASN A 7 -34.84 -4.79 31.30
CA ASN A 7 -33.97 -4.34 30.20
C ASN A 7 -32.48 -4.26 30.55
N PHE A 8 -32.08 -4.59 31.78
CA PHE A 8 -30.66 -4.69 32.16
C PHE A 8 -30.15 -6.14 32.24
N THR A 9 -31.04 -7.12 32.09
CA THR A 9 -30.73 -8.56 32.15
C THR A 9 -30.76 -9.23 30.76
N ALA A 10 -30.45 -8.46 29.72
CA ALA A 10 -30.15 -8.97 28.38
C ALA A 10 -28.66 -8.80 28.04
N VAL A 11 -27.83 -8.55 29.05
CA VAL A 11 -26.39 -8.82 29.00
C VAL A 11 -26.22 -10.22 29.61
N TRP A 12 -25.38 -11.07 29.00
CA TRP A 12 -24.89 -12.36 29.53
C TRP A 12 -25.67 -13.66 29.24
N ALA A 13 -26.09 -13.87 27.99
CA ALA A 13 -26.29 -15.24 27.48
C ALA A 13 -25.71 -15.45 26.07
N LEU A 14 -24.55 -14.85 25.79
CA LEU A 14 -23.69 -15.31 24.69
C LEU A 14 -22.72 -16.36 25.29
N PRO A 15 -22.51 -17.49 24.61
CA PRO A 15 -21.76 -18.61 25.16
C PRO A 15 -20.33 -18.19 25.53
N ALA A 16 -19.73 -18.90 26.49
CA ALA A 16 -18.38 -18.70 27.02
C ALA A 16 -17.23 -18.97 26.01
N HIS A 17 -17.46 -18.74 24.71
CA HIS A 17 -16.53 -19.01 23.63
C HIS A 17 -16.35 -17.73 22.80
N ALA A 18 -15.18 -17.10 23.00
CA ALA A 18 -14.70 -15.79 22.53
C ALA A 18 -15.09 -14.60 23.45
N SER A 19 -14.29 -14.34 24.50
CA SER A 19 -14.32 -13.04 25.15
C SER A 19 -13.81 -11.99 24.14
N ILE A 20 -14.64 -11.00 23.80
CA ILE A 20 -14.19 -9.86 23.01
C ILE A 20 -12.97 -9.20 23.67
N THR A 21 -11.91 -8.96 22.91
CA THR A 21 -10.70 -8.31 23.41
C THR A 21 -10.71 -6.82 23.07
N ARG A 22 -9.85 -6.05 23.74
CA ARG A 22 -9.57 -4.65 23.38
C ARG A 22 -9.17 -4.52 21.91
N SER A 23 -8.37 -5.46 21.41
CA SER A 23 -7.92 -5.47 20.02
C SER A 23 -9.08 -5.66 19.06
N ASP A 24 -10.06 -6.50 19.41
CA ASP A 24 -11.26 -6.72 18.57
C ASP A 24 -12.10 -5.44 18.50
N ILE A 25 -12.28 -4.74 19.62
CA ILE A 25 -12.99 -3.45 19.67
C ILE A 25 -12.27 -2.40 18.82
N LEU A 26 -10.95 -2.25 18.99
CA LEU A 26 -10.16 -1.31 18.20
C LEU A 26 -10.15 -1.67 16.71
N THR A 27 -10.17 -2.96 16.37
CA THR A 27 -10.26 -3.44 14.98
C THR A 27 -11.62 -3.14 14.38
N ALA A 28 -12.71 -3.37 15.12
CA ALA A 28 -14.06 -3.02 14.71
C ALA A 28 -14.21 -1.51 14.51
N TYR A 29 -13.65 -0.69 15.40
CA TYR A 29 -13.58 0.77 15.26
C TYR A 29 -12.77 1.18 14.01
N LYS A 30 -11.57 0.60 13.84
CA LYS A 30 -10.74 0.82 12.66
C LYS A 30 -11.51 0.49 11.37
N GLY A 31 -12.27 -0.61 11.36
CA GLY A 31 -13.10 -1.06 10.23
C GLY A 31 -14.40 -0.30 10.02
N ARG A 32 -14.74 0.70 10.87
CA ARG A 32 -16.05 1.38 10.89
C ARG A 32 -17.24 0.45 11.13
N MET A 33 -17.02 -0.69 11.79
CA MET A 33 -18.09 -1.60 12.21
C MET A 33 -18.85 -1.05 13.42
N ILE A 34 -18.16 -0.25 14.24
CA ILE A 34 -18.70 0.51 15.37
C ILE A 34 -18.15 1.93 15.33
N ASP A 35 -18.86 2.87 15.93
CA ASP A 35 -18.41 4.26 16.04
C ASP A 35 -17.50 4.50 17.26
N ARG A 36 -16.97 5.72 17.40
CA ARG A 36 -16.05 6.09 18.48
C ARG A 36 -16.70 6.03 19.86
N ASN A 37 -17.98 6.37 19.95
CA ASN A 37 -18.72 6.36 21.21
C ASN A 37 -19.00 4.92 21.65
N GLU A 38 -19.42 4.05 20.73
CA GLU A 38 -19.61 2.62 20.96
C GLU A 38 -18.30 1.94 21.38
N ALA A 39 -17.20 2.21 20.67
CA ALA A 39 -15.89 1.68 21.02
C ALA A 39 -15.42 2.16 22.41
N SER A 40 -15.62 3.45 22.73
CA SER A 40 -15.31 4.01 24.05
C SER A 40 -16.13 3.37 25.17
N GLN A 41 -17.41 3.10 24.93
CA GLN A 41 -18.27 2.44 25.91
C GLN A 41 -17.83 0.98 26.15
N LEU A 42 -17.57 0.23 25.08
CA LEU A 42 -17.10 -1.16 25.21
C LEU A 42 -15.77 -1.25 25.95
N LEU A 43 -14.85 -0.33 25.69
CA LEU A 43 -13.58 -0.25 26.43
C LEU A 43 -13.81 0.14 27.91
N ALA A 44 -14.79 1.01 28.20
CA ALA A 44 -15.15 1.36 29.58
C ALA A 44 -15.72 0.16 30.33
N ASP A 45 -16.57 -0.64 29.68
CA ASP A 45 -17.14 -1.87 30.23
C ASP A 45 -16.04 -2.93 30.50
N MET A 46 -14.91 -2.87 29.79
CA MET A 46 -13.70 -3.67 30.06
C MET A 46 -12.81 -3.10 31.19
N GLY A 47 -13.20 -1.99 31.80
CA GLY A 47 -12.49 -1.37 32.92
C GLY A 47 -11.39 -0.39 32.54
N GLU A 48 -11.29 0.01 31.26
CA GLU A 48 -10.34 1.05 30.86
C GLU A 48 -10.76 2.42 31.40
N ASP A 49 -9.80 3.21 31.86
CA ASP A 49 -10.07 4.57 32.36
C ASP A 49 -10.28 5.57 31.19
N PRO A 50 -10.94 6.72 31.43
CA PRO A 50 -11.26 7.68 30.37
C PRO A 50 -10.07 8.19 29.55
N PHE A 51 -8.90 8.37 30.18
CA PHE A 51 -7.71 8.85 29.49
C PHE A 51 -7.16 7.75 28.58
N HIS A 52 -7.01 6.53 29.10
CA HIS A 52 -6.47 5.41 28.31
C HIS A 52 -7.37 5.07 27.11
N ARG A 53 -8.70 5.05 27.29
CA ARG A 53 -9.65 4.85 26.17
C ARG A 53 -9.50 5.91 25.09
N GLY A 54 -9.42 7.18 25.49
CA GLY A 54 -9.21 8.30 24.56
C GLY A 54 -7.93 8.10 23.75
N PHE A 55 -6.83 7.83 24.44
CA PHE A 55 -5.54 7.57 23.79
C PHE A 55 -5.58 6.40 22.81
N MET A 56 -6.20 5.27 23.17
CA MET A 56 -6.32 4.10 22.29
C MET A 56 -7.09 4.39 21.01
N LEU A 57 -8.20 5.13 21.10
CA LEU A 57 -9.03 5.48 19.95
C LEU A 57 -8.33 6.51 19.06
N ASP A 58 -7.71 7.52 19.66
CA ASP A 58 -6.94 8.54 18.94
C ASP A 58 -5.74 7.92 18.21
N ALA A 59 -5.08 6.93 18.82
CA ALA A 59 -3.99 6.17 18.19
C ALA A 59 -4.48 5.38 16.96
N VAL A 60 -5.69 4.80 17.01
CA VAL A 60 -6.29 4.13 15.84
C VAL A 60 -6.56 5.13 14.72
N ASP A 61 -7.13 6.29 15.04
CA ASP A 61 -7.42 7.33 14.04
C ASP A 61 -6.15 7.89 13.41
N TYR A 62 -5.12 8.14 14.23
CA TYR A 62 -3.80 8.56 13.76
C TYR A 62 -3.18 7.52 12.83
N LYS A 63 -3.20 6.24 13.22
CA LYS A 63 -2.68 5.14 12.39
C LYS A 63 -3.42 5.03 11.06
N LYS A 64 -4.75 5.22 11.02
CA LYS A 64 -5.52 5.25 9.76
C LYS A 64 -5.11 6.42 8.88
N GLY A 65 -4.85 7.59 9.47
CA GLY A 65 -4.31 8.75 8.77
C GLY A 65 -2.98 8.44 8.08
N LEU A 66 -2.06 7.82 8.82
CA LEU A 66 -0.76 7.38 8.28
C LEU A 66 -0.93 6.35 7.16
N GLU A 67 -1.74 5.31 7.36
CA GLU A 67 -1.95 4.26 6.32
C GLU A 67 -2.52 4.84 5.01
N ILE A 68 -3.35 5.89 5.09
CA ILE A 68 -3.85 6.60 3.90
C ILE A 68 -2.72 7.38 3.22
N ILE A 69 -1.87 8.06 3.98
CA ILE A 69 -0.72 8.79 3.43
C ILE A 69 0.25 7.81 2.76
N ASP A 70 0.61 6.72 3.43
CA ASP A 70 1.48 5.66 2.90
C ASP A 70 0.92 5.08 1.58
N SER A 71 -0.39 4.83 1.54
CA SER A 71 -1.06 4.33 0.33
C SER A 71 -0.99 5.33 -0.82
N LYS A 72 -1.10 6.64 -0.53
CA LYS A 72 -0.96 7.69 -1.54
C LYS A 72 0.49 7.82 -2.02
N ILE A 73 1.47 7.81 -1.12
CA ILE A 73 2.90 7.81 -1.46
C ILE A 73 3.22 6.64 -2.38
N LYS A 74 2.77 5.44 -2.03
CA LYS A 74 2.94 4.24 -2.87
C LYS A 74 2.28 4.40 -4.26
N GLY A 75 1.08 4.95 -4.32
CA GLY A 75 0.39 5.22 -5.58
C GLY A 75 1.16 6.20 -6.47
N ILE A 76 1.65 7.30 -5.90
CA ILE A 76 2.46 8.29 -6.60
C ILE A 76 3.80 7.69 -7.07
N GLY A 77 4.49 6.94 -6.20
CA GLY A 77 5.73 6.25 -6.53
C GLY A 77 5.57 5.29 -7.71
N ASN A 78 4.49 4.49 -7.72
CA ASN A 78 4.19 3.62 -8.85
C ASN A 78 3.99 4.40 -10.16
N LEU A 79 3.35 5.57 -10.13
CA LEU A 79 3.19 6.39 -11.34
C LEU A 79 4.54 6.93 -11.84
N TYR A 80 5.44 7.27 -10.92
CA TYR A 80 6.79 7.71 -11.26
C TYR A 80 7.66 6.58 -11.81
N THR A 81 7.72 5.42 -11.13
CA THR A 81 8.54 4.28 -11.58
C THR A 81 8.06 3.70 -12.91
N ASN A 82 6.76 3.78 -13.21
CA ASN A 82 6.20 3.40 -14.52
C ASN A 82 6.32 4.52 -15.59
N HIS A 83 7.07 5.58 -15.33
CA HIS A 83 7.29 6.72 -16.23
C HIS A 83 6.00 7.46 -16.65
N ILE A 84 4.90 7.33 -15.89
CA ILE A 84 3.66 8.06 -16.11
C ILE A 84 3.80 9.49 -15.58
N TYR A 85 4.47 9.65 -14.43
CA TYR A 85 4.88 10.94 -13.89
C TYR A 85 6.36 11.20 -14.12
N ASP A 86 6.70 12.46 -14.38
CA ASP A 86 8.07 12.94 -14.30
C ASP A 86 8.41 13.36 -12.85
N ALA A 87 9.69 13.70 -12.62
CA ALA A 87 10.16 14.08 -11.29
C ALA A 87 9.44 15.30 -10.72
N ASN A 88 9.22 16.35 -11.53
CA ASN A 88 8.58 17.58 -11.07
C ASN A 88 7.13 17.31 -10.63
N LYS A 89 6.37 16.58 -11.46
CA LYS A 89 4.99 16.22 -11.13
C LYS A 89 4.92 15.32 -9.90
N THR A 90 5.87 14.41 -9.73
CA THR A 90 5.94 13.52 -8.57
C THR A 90 6.17 14.31 -7.29
N ILE A 91 7.14 15.23 -7.31
CA ILE A 91 7.43 16.14 -6.19
C ILE A 91 6.22 17.01 -5.85
N ASP A 92 5.54 17.56 -6.86
CA ASP A 92 4.33 18.38 -6.67
C ASP A 92 3.20 17.59 -6.01
N GLU A 93 2.94 16.35 -6.44
CA GLU A 93 1.89 15.50 -5.84
C GLU A 93 2.26 15.05 -4.41
N LEU A 94 3.53 14.77 -4.13
CA LEU A 94 4.00 14.47 -2.77
C LEU A 94 3.89 15.69 -1.86
N GLY A 95 4.23 16.89 -2.35
CA GLY A 95 4.12 18.13 -1.60
C GLY A 95 2.69 18.43 -1.14
N LYS A 96 1.67 18.04 -1.91
CA LYS A 96 0.24 18.17 -1.52
C LYS A 96 -0.14 17.29 -0.32
N LEU A 97 0.67 16.29 0.00
CA LEU A 97 0.49 15.45 1.20
C LEU A 97 1.11 16.07 2.45
N ASN A 98 1.68 17.28 2.34
CA ASN A 98 2.45 17.96 3.39
C ASN A 98 3.66 17.13 3.88
N ILE A 99 4.26 16.36 2.99
CA ILE A 99 5.49 15.63 3.27
C ILE A 99 6.65 16.63 3.30
N PRO A 100 7.55 16.59 4.30
CA PRO A 100 8.76 17.40 4.33
C PRO A 100 9.63 17.24 3.07
N ALA A 101 10.29 18.32 2.66
CA ALA A 101 11.07 18.32 1.40
C ALA A 101 12.22 17.31 1.41
N ASP A 102 12.90 17.15 2.55
CA ASP A 102 13.97 16.15 2.75
C ASP A 102 13.44 14.71 2.63
N GLU A 103 12.22 14.44 3.10
CA GLU A 103 11.60 13.13 2.94
C GLU A 103 11.18 12.88 1.47
N ILE A 104 10.74 13.91 0.75
CA ILE A 104 10.47 13.82 -0.69
C ILE A 104 11.76 13.49 -1.45
N GLU A 105 12.88 14.12 -1.12
CA GLU A 105 14.18 13.84 -1.75
C GLU A 105 14.59 12.37 -1.56
N LEU A 106 14.44 11.83 -0.35
CA LEU A 106 14.73 10.41 -0.07
C LEU A 106 13.84 9.45 -0.87
N LEU A 107 12.54 9.75 -0.99
CA LEU A 107 11.62 8.94 -1.81
C LEU A 107 12.01 8.97 -3.29
N MET A 108 12.36 10.14 -3.82
CA MET A 108 12.78 10.30 -5.20
C MET A 108 14.10 9.59 -5.49
N GLU A 109 15.06 9.63 -4.56
CA GLU A 109 16.31 8.89 -4.65
C GLU A 109 16.06 7.37 -4.67
N GLN A 110 15.22 6.88 -3.75
CA GLN A 110 14.85 5.47 -3.71
C GLN A 110 14.26 5.01 -5.04
N TRP A 111 13.28 5.73 -5.58
CA TRP A 111 12.63 5.33 -6.82
C TRP A 111 13.52 5.50 -8.05
N TYR A 112 14.46 6.44 -8.03
CA TYR A 112 15.49 6.51 -9.07
C TYR A 112 16.28 5.21 -9.15
N PHE A 113 16.71 4.65 -8.03
CA PHE A 113 17.40 3.37 -8.00
C PHE A 113 16.49 2.20 -8.37
N ASP A 114 15.21 2.23 -8.00
CA ASP A 114 14.24 1.21 -8.45
C ASP A 114 14.14 1.18 -9.98
N ILE A 115 14.05 2.35 -10.63
CA ILE A 115 14.04 2.47 -12.09
C ILE A 115 15.35 1.96 -12.71
N GLN A 116 16.50 2.36 -12.17
CA GLN A 116 17.80 1.93 -12.71
C GLN A 116 18.06 0.42 -12.50
N GLY A 117 17.46 -0.16 -11.46
CA GLY A 117 17.52 -1.58 -11.17
C GLY A 117 16.58 -2.43 -12.02
N GLU A 118 15.59 -1.84 -12.70
CA GLU A 118 14.73 -2.57 -13.62
C GLU A 118 15.52 -2.99 -14.87
N THR A 119 15.66 -4.31 -15.07
CA THR A 119 16.16 -4.85 -16.33
C THR A 119 15.23 -4.39 -17.47
N PRO A 120 15.77 -3.81 -18.55
CA PRO A 120 14.94 -3.40 -19.69
C PRO A 120 14.03 -4.54 -20.13
N ARG A 121 12.75 -4.23 -20.41
CA ARG A 121 11.84 -5.21 -21.01
C ARG A 121 12.36 -5.55 -22.40
N LEU A 122 12.96 -6.73 -22.52
CA LEU A 122 13.42 -7.27 -23.80
C LEU A 122 12.22 -7.72 -24.63
N TRP A 123 12.34 -7.60 -25.96
CA TRP A 123 11.39 -8.25 -26.86
C TRP A 123 11.50 -9.78 -26.75
N THR A 124 10.45 -10.51 -27.06
CA THR A 124 10.59 -11.97 -27.23
C THR A 124 11.44 -12.27 -28.47
N ALA A 125 12.10 -13.42 -28.53
CA ALA A 125 12.89 -13.80 -29.71
C ALA A 125 12.08 -13.73 -31.02
N SER A 126 10.79 -14.11 -30.98
CA SER A 126 9.90 -14.00 -32.14
C SER A 126 9.61 -12.56 -32.54
N GLN A 127 9.47 -11.63 -31.59
CA GLN A 127 9.28 -10.21 -31.88
C GLN A 127 10.56 -9.61 -32.45
N THR A 128 11.72 -9.90 -31.85
CA THR A 128 13.03 -9.44 -32.33
C THR A 128 13.26 -9.89 -33.77
N LEU A 129 13.08 -11.18 -34.07
CA LEU A 129 13.23 -11.72 -35.42
C LEU A 129 12.21 -11.13 -36.40
N GLY A 130 10.97 -10.92 -35.95
CA GLY A 130 9.95 -10.22 -36.74
C GLY A 130 10.36 -8.81 -37.11
N PHE A 131 10.85 -8.02 -36.15
CA PHE A 131 11.29 -6.64 -36.38
C PHE A 131 12.53 -6.54 -37.26
N VAL A 132 13.48 -7.49 -37.16
CA VAL A 132 14.61 -7.58 -38.10
C VAL A 132 14.10 -7.89 -39.51
N LYS A 133 13.19 -8.85 -39.65
CA LYS A 133 12.62 -9.26 -40.95
C LYS A 133 11.81 -8.14 -41.61
N ASP A 134 11.06 -7.38 -40.81
CA ASP A 134 10.25 -6.25 -41.26
C ASP A 134 11.08 -4.94 -41.40
N GLU A 135 12.41 -5.03 -41.21
CA GLU A 135 13.36 -3.90 -41.28
C GLU A 135 13.05 -2.73 -40.33
N LEU A 136 12.31 -3.00 -39.24
CA LEU A 136 12.00 -2.01 -38.20
C LEU A 136 13.19 -1.76 -37.26
N ILE A 137 14.12 -2.72 -37.20
CA ILE A 137 15.41 -2.61 -36.51
C ILE A 137 16.52 -3.21 -37.38
N THR A 138 17.78 -2.83 -37.14
CA THR A 138 18.91 -3.42 -37.86
C THR A 138 19.22 -4.84 -37.37
N LYS A 139 19.92 -5.63 -38.19
CA LYS A 139 20.40 -6.96 -37.81
C LYS A 139 21.26 -6.89 -36.54
N GLU A 140 22.19 -5.95 -36.48
CA GLU A 140 23.10 -5.76 -35.34
C GLU A 140 22.32 -5.45 -34.06
N ARG A 141 21.25 -4.66 -34.15
CA ARG A 141 20.37 -4.41 -33.00
C ARG A 141 19.64 -5.68 -32.58
N GLY A 142 19.16 -6.48 -33.54
CA GLY A 142 18.55 -7.78 -33.27
C GLY A 142 19.50 -8.76 -32.57
N GLU A 143 20.76 -8.83 -32.99
CA GLU A 143 21.77 -9.67 -32.35
C GLU A 143 22.08 -9.26 -30.90
N VAL A 144 22.13 -7.94 -30.62
CA VAL A 144 22.29 -7.44 -29.24
C VAL A 144 21.10 -7.86 -28.38
N GLU A 145 19.89 -7.72 -28.90
CA GLU A 145 18.67 -8.11 -28.18
C GLU A 145 18.63 -9.64 -27.91
N LEU A 146 18.99 -10.47 -28.89
CA LEU A 146 19.06 -11.93 -28.73
C LEU A 146 20.14 -12.34 -27.71
N ARG A 147 21.30 -11.67 -27.69
CA ARG A 147 22.31 -11.87 -26.64
C ARG A 147 21.77 -11.53 -25.25
N SER A 148 21.05 -10.41 -25.12
CA SER A 148 20.40 -10.03 -23.87
C SER A 148 19.32 -11.02 -23.42
N LEU A 149 18.69 -11.75 -24.35
CA LEU A 149 17.75 -12.85 -24.08
C LEU A 149 18.44 -14.19 -23.73
N GLY A 150 19.77 -14.27 -23.81
CA GLY A 150 20.55 -15.45 -23.45
C GLY A 150 20.90 -16.39 -24.61
N TYR A 151 20.72 -15.98 -25.87
CA TYR A 151 21.18 -16.76 -27.02
C TYR A 151 22.70 -16.61 -27.20
N ASP A 152 23.39 -17.73 -27.47
CA ASP A 152 24.81 -17.74 -27.78
C ASP A 152 25.11 -17.33 -29.24
N GLU A 153 26.39 -17.14 -29.58
CA GLU A 153 26.80 -16.76 -30.92
C GLU A 153 26.50 -17.83 -31.99
N GLU A 154 26.42 -19.11 -31.62
CA GLU A 154 26.11 -20.17 -32.57
C GLU A 154 24.66 -20.02 -33.06
N HIS A 155 23.71 -19.88 -32.14
CA HIS A 155 22.29 -19.76 -32.47
C HIS A 155 21.95 -18.44 -33.19
N ILE A 156 22.71 -17.37 -32.94
CA ILE A 156 22.51 -16.07 -33.59
C ILE A 156 22.99 -16.07 -35.05
N ASN A 157 24.00 -16.90 -35.37
CA ASN A 157 24.68 -16.90 -36.68
C ASN A 157 24.19 -17.98 -37.65
N ILE A 158 23.19 -18.79 -37.28
CA ILE A 158 22.52 -19.76 -38.17
C ILE A 158 21.67 -19.03 -39.22
#